data_AF-A0A3B8LG31-F1
#
_entry.id   AF-A0A3B8LG31-F1
#
_cell.length_a   1.000
_cell.length_b   1.000
_cell.length_c   1.000
_cell.angle_alpha   90.00
_cell.angle_beta   90.00
_cell.angle_gamma   90.00
#
_symmetry.space_group_name_H-M   'P 1'
#
loop_
_entity.id
_entity.type
_entity.pdbx_description
1 polymer ?
#
loop_
_entity_poly.entity_id
_entity_poly.type
_entity_poly.pdbx_seq_one_letter_code
_entity_poly.pdbx_strand_id
1 'polypeptide(L)'
;MIYVIEYLLENKEARQIMDKNPMLAILIPHLRQARDLLANTRDTPQIILSPGQEMAIRQNLRKYDDEHDQANRIFEGLLALASRSTNDENVRAKADGVKASLLPYGLNVTRMKYVDEAGEASRLAKQIEDKEVADYLKSIEFKAHGINYNALEQANKIVKLGKEMHGCLLKLENKEAATSSPQTARNTFFRVIKQLKHSAEFSLSDQPKALEVLLSVLEESITSATPTPQPKQEEHPSPTENPSTPSVS
;
A
#
# COMPACT_ATOMS: atom_id res chain seq x y z
N MET A 1 -21.40 -6.65 -5.68
CA MET A 1 -20.71 -6.99 -4.40
C MET A 1 -21.70 -7.01 -3.23
N ILE A 2 -22.33 -5.89 -2.85
CA ILE A 2 -23.35 -5.87 -1.77
C ILE A 2 -24.51 -6.83 -2.09
N TYR A 3 -25.09 -6.72 -3.29
CA TYR A 3 -26.16 -7.61 -3.77
C TYR A 3 -25.84 -9.11 -3.64
N VAL A 4 -24.59 -9.50 -3.92
CA VAL A 4 -24.13 -10.90 -3.80
C VAL A 4 -24.19 -11.36 -2.35
N ILE A 5 -23.76 -10.50 -1.42
CA ILE A 5 -23.80 -10.82 0.01
C ILE A 5 -25.24 -10.81 0.53
N GLU A 6 -26.07 -9.85 0.10
CA GLU A 6 -27.49 -9.80 0.46
C GLU A 6 -28.22 -11.06 -0.01
N TYR A 7 -27.98 -11.52 -1.23
CA TYR A 7 -28.51 -12.80 -1.70
C TYR A 7 -28.12 -13.95 -0.78
N LEU A 8 -26.83 -14.11 -0.45
CA LEU A 8 -26.36 -15.19 0.42
C LEU A 8 -26.91 -15.12 1.85
N LEU A 9 -27.18 -13.92 2.35
CA LEU A 9 -27.65 -13.72 3.73
C LEU A 9 -29.19 -13.74 3.86
N GLU A 10 -29.91 -13.31 2.83
CA GLU A 10 -31.35 -12.99 2.88
C GLU A 10 -32.20 -13.89 1.97
N ASN A 11 -31.62 -14.50 0.92
CA ASN A 11 -32.34 -15.50 0.14
C ASN A 11 -32.55 -16.76 0.99
N LYS A 12 -33.81 -17.17 1.14
CA LYS A 12 -34.22 -18.29 2.00
C LYS A 12 -33.53 -19.61 1.61
N GLU A 13 -33.37 -19.87 0.33
CA GLU A 13 -32.80 -21.13 -0.18
C GLU A 13 -31.29 -21.17 0.02
N ALA A 14 -30.58 -20.13 -0.41
CA ALA A 14 -29.13 -19.98 -0.18
C ALA A 14 -28.79 -20.03 1.31
N ARG A 15 -29.56 -19.30 2.13
CA ARG A 15 -29.38 -19.26 3.57
C ARG A 15 -29.58 -20.62 4.23
N GLN A 16 -30.59 -21.37 3.82
CA GLN A 16 -30.83 -22.73 4.32
C GLN A 16 -29.69 -23.69 3.97
N ILE A 17 -29.11 -23.58 2.78
CA ILE A 17 -27.94 -24.40 2.38
C ILE A 17 -26.74 -24.06 3.27
N MET A 18 -26.50 -22.77 3.51
CA MET A 18 -25.41 -22.31 4.38
C MET A 18 -25.60 -22.76 5.84
N ASP A 19 -26.80 -22.62 6.41
CA ASP A 19 -27.08 -22.97 7.80
C ASP A 19 -27.02 -24.50 8.04
N LYS A 20 -27.37 -25.31 7.03
CA LYS A 20 -27.28 -26.78 7.10
C LYS A 20 -25.86 -27.31 7.01
N ASN A 21 -24.91 -26.51 6.53
CA ASN A 21 -23.52 -26.92 6.35
C ASN A 21 -22.61 -26.18 7.35
N PRO A 22 -22.03 -26.87 8.36
CA PRO A 22 -21.21 -26.22 9.38
C PRO A 22 -20.05 -25.38 8.84
N MET A 23 -19.41 -25.80 7.74
CA MET A 23 -18.29 -25.07 7.14
C MET A 23 -18.75 -23.77 6.47
N LEU A 24 -19.96 -23.76 5.91
CA LEU A 24 -20.54 -22.55 5.29
C LEU A 24 -21.16 -21.63 6.34
N ALA A 25 -21.76 -22.19 7.39
CA ALA A 25 -22.36 -21.42 8.48
C ALA A 25 -21.33 -20.51 9.19
N ILE A 26 -20.09 -20.99 9.34
CA ILE A 26 -18.97 -20.21 9.92
C ILE A 26 -18.65 -18.94 9.10
N LEU A 27 -18.99 -18.89 7.81
CA LEU A 27 -18.70 -17.75 6.94
C LEU A 27 -19.76 -16.63 7.02
N ILE A 28 -20.92 -16.90 7.64
CA ILE A 28 -22.03 -15.95 7.75
C ILE A 28 -21.64 -14.65 8.48
N PRO A 29 -20.93 -14.68 9.63
CA PRO A 29 -20.46 -13.46 10.29
C PRO A 29 -19.50 -12.65 9.41
N HIS A 30 -18.64 -13.33 8.63
CA HIS A 30 -17.69 -12.67 7.72
C HIS A 30 -18.38 -12.03 6.51
N LEU A 31 -19.44 -12.64 6.00
CA LEU A 31 -20.30 -12.05 4.98
C LEU A 31 -20.98 -10.78 5.52
N ARG A 32 -21.55 -10.81 6.73
CA ARG A 32 -22.13 -9.61 7.37
C ARG A 32 -21.10 -8.49 7.52
N GLN A 33 -19.91 -8.82 8.03
CA GLN A 33 -18.80 -7.86 8.14
C GLN A 33 -18.43 -7.26 6.78
N ALA A 34 -18.31 -8.07 5.72
CA ALA A 34 -18.02 -7.57 4.38
C ALA A 34 -19.14 -6.67 3.83
N ARG A 35 -20.41 -7.00 4.09
CA ARG A 35 -21.56 -6.16 3.71
C ARG A 35 -21.50 -4.82 4.43
N ASP A 36 -21.28 -4.83 5.73
CA ASP A 36 -21.27 -3.61 6.54
C ASP A 36 -20.10 -2.71 6.13
N LEU A 37 -18.92 -3.28 5.84
CA LEU A 37 -17.78 -2.54 5.27
C LEU A 37 -18.10 -1.94 3.90
N LEU A 38 -18.77 -2.68 3.01
CA LEU A 38 -19.16 -2.17 1.69
C LEU A 38 -20.24 -1.09 1.81
N ALA A 39 -21.23 -1.26 2.69
CA ALA A 39 -22.28 -0.27 2.94
C ALA A 39 -21.69 1.03 3.51
N ASN A 40 -20.77 0.93 4.46
CA ASN A 40 -20.06 2.08 5.04
C ASN A 40 -19.21 2.85 4.01
N THR A 41 -18.85 2.22 2.88
CA THR A 41 -18.11 2.89 1.80
C THR A 41 -19.01 3.59 0.76
N ARG A 42 -20.34 3.40 0.83
CA ARG A 42 -21.30 3.91 -0.18
C ARG A 42 -21.62 5.39 0.03
N ASP A 43 -21.58 5.87 1.28
CA ASP A 43 -21.93 7.26 1.64
C ASP A 43 -20.73 8.10 2.08
N THR A 44 -19.52 7.52 2.17
CA THR A 44 -18.30 8.31 2.37
C THR A 44 -17.91 9.00 1.06
N PRO A 45 -17.93 10.35 0.99
CA PRO A 45 -17.39 11.06 -0.16
C PRO A 45 -15.92 10.67 -0.32
N GLN A 46 -15.62 9.95 -1.41
CA GLN A 46 -14.23 9.68 -1.77
C GLN A 46 -13.60 11.02 -2.14
N ILE A 47 -12.52 11.38 -1.46
CA ILE A 47 -11.56 12.32 -2.06
C ILE A 47 -10.91 11.53 -3.20
N ILE A 48 -11.56 11.51 -4.37
CA ILE A 48 -10.96 10.99 -5.58
C ILE A 48 -9.91 12.03 -5.96
N LEU A 49 -8.65 11.73 -5.66
CA LEU A 49 -7.53 12.54 -6.13
C LEU A 49 -7.62 12.60 -7.66
N SER A 50 -7.56 13.80 -8.22
CA SER A 50 -7.40 13.93 -9.66
C SER A 50 -6.06 13.33 -10.08
N PRO A 51 -5.90 12.84 -11.32
CA PRO A 51 -4.61 12.34 -11.80
C PRO A 51 -3.45 13.32 -11.58
N GLY A 52 -3.72 14.62 -11.68
CA GLY A 52 -2.73 15.67 -11.39
C GLY A 52 -2.34 15.76 -9.91
N GLN A 53 -3.30 15.61 -8.99
CA GLN A 53 -3.03 15.58 -7.55
C GLN A 53 -2.26 14.32 -7.15
N GLU A 54 -2.63 13.15 -7.68
CA GLU A 54 -1.91 11.90 -7.43
C GLU A 54 -0.46 12.00 -7.95
N MET A 55 -0.27 12.52 -9.16
CA MET A 55 1.06 12.73 -9.73
C MET A 55 1.91 13.67 -8.88
N ALA A 56 1.34 14.79 -8.42
CA ALA A 56 2.03 15.73 -7.55
C ALA A 56 2.44 15.10 -6.21
N ILE A 57 1.58 14.28 -5.60
CA ILE A 57 1.91 13.58 -4.35
C ILE A 57 3.04 12.58 -4.58
N ARG A 58 3.01 11.82 -5.69
CA ARG A 58 4.10 10.88 -6.04
C ARG A 58 5.42 11.59 -6.32
N GLN A 59 5.39 12.77 -6.94
CA GLN A 59 6.58 13.59 -7.14
C GLN A 59 7.17 14.07 -5.81
N ASN A 60 6.33 14.56 -4.89
CA ASN A 60 6.77 14.94 -3.56
C ASN A 60 7.36 13.74 -2.80
N LEU A 61 6.74 12.57 -2.90
CA LEU A 61 7.23 11.35 -2.26
C LEU A 61 8.65 10.99 -2.73
N ARG A 62 8.91 11.04 -4.05
CA ARG A 62 10.27 10.83 -4.60
C ARG A 62 11.26 11.89 -4.13
N LYS A 63 10.84 13.15 -4.06
CA LYS A 63 11.70 14.23 -3.57
C LYS A 63 12.08 14.00 -2.10
N TYR A 64 11.12 13.65 -1.26
CA TYR A 64 11.38 13.38 0.15
C TYR A 64 12.24 12.15 0.36
N ASP A 65 12.04 11.10 -0.44
CA ASP A 65 12.87 9.91 -0.53
C ASP A 65 14.33 10.26 -0.86
N ASP A 66 14.57 10.99 -1.95
CA ASP A 66 15.92 11.43 -2.34
C ASP A 66 16.62 12.26 -1.24
N GLU A 67 15.89 13.17 -0.60
CA GLU A 67 16.40 13.98 0.51
C GLU A 67 16.66 13.15 1.78
N HIS A 68 15.81 12.15 2.04
CA HIS A 68 15.90 11.25 3.20
C HIS A 68 17.13 10.34 3.05
N ASP A 69 17.35 9.82 1.86
CA ASP A 69 18.52 9.07 1.43
C ASP A 69 19.83 9.84 1.65
N GLN A 70 19.87 11.08 1.18
CA GLN A 70 21.03 11.94 1.37
C GLN A 70 21.29 12.23 2.85
N ALA A 71 20.23 12.50 3.62
CA ALA A 71 20.36 12.76 5.05
C ALA A 71 20.87 11.53 5.81
N ASN A 72 20.38 10.32 5.48
CA ASN A 72 20.88 9.07 6.06
C ASN A 72 22.35 8.82 5.76
N ARG A 73 22.80 9.07 4.52
CA ARG A 73 24.22 8.94 4.15
C ARG A 73 25.12 9.90 4.92
N ILE A 74 24.70 11.16 5.05
CA ILE A 74 25.43 12.17 5.83
C ILE A 74 25.49 11.75 7.30
N PHE A 75 24.34 11.36 7.86
CA PHE A 75 24.23 10.98 9.27
C PHE A 75 25.08 9.76 9.60
N GLU A 76 25.04 8.71 8.78
CA GLU A 76 25.91 7.55 8.97
C GLU A 76 27.39 7.93 8.85
N GLY A 77 27.74 8.79 7.89
CA GLY A 77 29.10 9.30 7.72
C GLY A 77 29.61 10.02 8.97
N LEU A 78 28.80 10.88 9.57
CA LEU A 78 29.15 11.59 10.80
C LEU A 78 29.37 10.63 11.97
N LEU A 79 28.49 9.65 12.16
CA LEU A 79 28.65 8.65 13.22
C LEU A 79 29.90 7.80 13.01
N ALA A 80 30.18 7.41 11.76
CA ALA A 80 31.38 6.63 11.42
C ALA A 80 32.67 7.44 11.62
N LEU A 81 32.66 8.75 11.36
CA LEU A 81 33.80 9.63 11.64
C LEU A 81 34.00 9.79 13.14
N ALA A 82 32.92 9.98 13.90
CA ALA A 82 32.98 10.12 15.35
C ALA A 82 33.53 8.85 16.04
N SER A 83 33.20 7.65 15.55
CA SER A 83 33.75 6.41 16.12
C SER A 83 35.22 6.18 15.75
N ARG A 84 35.67 6.68 14.59
CA ARG A 84 37.04 6.52 14.08
C ARG A 84 38.01 7.63 14.48
N SER A 85 37.53 8.76 14.99
CA SER A 85 38.36 9.91 15.36
C SER A 85 39.01 9.80 16.73
N THR A 86 38.65 8.80 17.54
CA THR A 86 39.18 8.56 18.88
C THR A 86 40.14 7.37 18.91
N ASN A 87 41.20 7.49 19.71
CA ASN A 87 42.10 6.38 20.05
C ASN A 87 41.67 5.65 21.34
N ASP A 88 40.67 6.17 22.05
CA ASP A 88 40.12 5.55 23.26
C ASP A 88 39.10 4.48 22.88
N GLU A 89 39.40 3.24 23.26
CA GLU A 89 38.60 2.06 22.98
C GLU A 89 37.21 2.11 23.63
N ASN A 90 37.08 2.71 24.82
CA ASN A 90 35.80 2.85 25.50
C ASN A 90 34.89 3.85 24.78
N VAL A 91 35.46 4.97 24.33
CA VAL A 91 34.73 6.01 23.58
C VAL A 91 34.28 5.47 22.23
N ARG A 92 35.15 4.71 21.54
CA ARG A 92 34.83 4.03 20.29
C ARG A 92 33.70 3.01 20.47
N ALA A 93 33.77 2.15 21.48
CA ALA A 93 32.72 1.17 21.77
C ALA A 93 31.37 1.84 22.06
N LYS A 94 31.37 2.97 22.80
CA LYS A 94 30.17 3.76 23.02
C LYS A 94 29.61 4.34 21.71
N ALA A 95 30.47 4.89 20.86
CA ALA A 95 30.07 5.45 19.57
C ALA A 95 29.48 4.38 18.64
N ASP A 96 30.11 3.20 18.56
CA ASP A 96 29.62 2.08 17.76
C ASP A 96 28.29 1.52 18.31
N GLY A 97 28.13 1.47 19.64
CA GLY A 97 26.87 1.10 20.28
C GLY A 97 25.72 2.07 19.96
N VAL A 98 25.99 3.38 20.02
CA VAL A 98 25.03 4.42 19.60
C VAL A 98 24.71 4.28 18.11
N LYS A 99 25.72 4.09 17.26
CA LYS A 99 25.51 3.88 15.82
C LYS A 99 24.61 2.68 15.54
N ALA A 100 24.89 1.53 16.15
CA ALA A 100 24.11 0.31 15.96
C ALA A 100 22.66 0.47 16.46
N SER A 101 22.46 1.22 17.56
CA SER A 101 21.13 1.52 18.09
C SER A 101 20.33 2.46 17.18
N LEU A 102 20.96 3.53 16.69
CA LEU A 102 20.30 4.54 15.87
C LEU A 102 20.05 4.08 14.44
N LEU A 103 20.99 3.32 13.87
CA LEU A 103 20.97 2.85 12.48
C LEU A 103 21.13 1.32 12.41
N PRO A 104 20.16 0.53 12.92
CA PRO A 104 20.23 -0.93 12.91
C PRO A 104 20.31 -1.52 11.50
N TYR A 105 19.74 -0.82 10.51
CA TYR A 105 19.80 -1.20 9.10
C TYR A 105 20.91 -0.49 8.31
N GLY A 106 21.62 0.48 8.92
CA GLY A 106 22.58 1.34 8.23
C GLY A 106 22.01 1.96 6.95
N LEU A 107 22.85 2.05 5.91
CA LEU A 107 22.43 2.49 4.57
C LEU A 107 21.40 1.58 3.87
N ASN A 108 21.05 0.39 4.39
CA ASN A 108 20.01 -0.41 3.75
C ASN A 108 18.63 0.24 3.84
N VAL A 109 18.44 1.23 4.73
CA VAL A 109 17.23 2.04 4.78
C VAL A 109 16.91 2.70 3.43
N THR A 110 17.92 3.07 2.65
CA THR A 110 17.77 3.74 1.33
C THR A 110 17.29 2.81 0.20
N ARG A 111 16.97 1.56 0.53
CA ARG A 111 16.48 0.55 -0.41
C ARG A 111 15.16 -0.04 0.06
N MET A 112 14.63 0.47 1.16
CA MET A 112 13.37 0.00 1.72
C MET A 112 12.20 0.56 0.93
N LYS A 113 10.99 0.12 1.28
CA LYS A 113 9.79 0.76 0.76
C LYS A 113 9.54 2.02 1.56
N TYR A 114 8.90 3.02 0.96
CA TYR A 114 8.55 4.29 1.63
C TYR A 114 7.82 4.14 2.97
N VAL A 115 6.98 3.11 3.10
CA VAL A 115 6.28 2.82 4.37
C VAL A 115 7.27 2.39 5.46
N ASP A 116 8.23 1.54 5.10
CA ASP A 116 9.23 1.03 6.02
C ASP A 116 10.23 2.13 6.39
N GLU A 117 10.63 2.98 5.44
CA GLU A 117 11.48 4.15 5.69
C GLU A 117 10.83 5.15 6.65
N ALA A 118 9.55 5.47 6.44
CA ALA A 118 8.80 6.30 7.36
C ALA A 118 8.69 5.67 8.76
N GLY A 119 8.56 4.34 8.83
CA GLY A 119 8.59 3.58 10.08
C GLY A 119 9.93 3.70 10.81
N GLU A 120 11.04 3.56 10.09
CA GLU A 120 12.39 3.72 10.64
C GLU A 120 12.67 5.16 11.10
N ALA A 121 12.21 6.15 10.35
CA ALA A 121 12.29 7.55 10.77
C ALA A 121 11.48 7.82 12.04
N SER A 122 10.31 7.18 12.21
CA SER A 122 9.51 7.25 13.44
C SER A 122 10.20 6.58 14.63
N ARG A 123 10.88 5.44 14.40
CA ARG A 123 11.72 4.78 15.41
C ARG A 123 12.89 5.67 15.84
N LEU A 124 13.61 6.25 14.88
CA LEU A 124 14.71 7.18 15.13
C LEU A 124 14.24 8.37 15.97
N ALA A 125 13.05 8.92 15.69
CA ALA A 125 12.46 10.02 16.45
C ALA A 125 12.39 9.71 17.96
N LYS A 126 11.94 8.50 18.32
CA LYS A 126 11.86 8.08 19.72
C LYS A 126 13.22 7.91 20.40
N GLN A 127 14.25 7.54 19.63
CA GLN A 127 15.59 7.34 20.19
C GLN A 127 16.33 8.64 20.44
N ILE A 128 16.13 9.65 19.59
CA ILE A 128 16.76 10.96 19.77
C ILE A 128 16.06 11.84 20.82
N GLU A 129 14.94 11.37 21.38
CA GLU A 129 14.31 11.98 22.58
C GLU A 129 15.11 11.68 23.85
N ASP A 130 15.91 10.61 23.87
CA ASP A 130 16.83 10.32 24.98
C ASP A 130 17.89 11.43 25.06
N LYS A 131 17.99 12.06 26.23
CA LYS A 131 18.88 13.20 26.48
C LYS A 131 20.35 12.82 26.27
N GLU A 132 20.78 11.63 26.69
CA GLU A 132 22.18 11.22 26.52
C GLU A 132 22.55 11.05 25.05
N VAL A 133 21.64 10.47 24.27
CA VAL A 133 21.78 10.31 22.83
C VAL A 133 21.78 11.67 22.14
N ALA A 134 20.82 12.54 22.48
CA ALA A 134 20.72 13.87 21.90
C ALA A 134 21.98 14.72 22.18
N ASP A 135 22.50 14.70 23.40
CA ASP A 135 23.70 15.44 23.78
C ASP A 135 24.95 14.87 23.10
N TYR A 136 25.04 13.55 22.95
CA TYR A 136 26.10 12.91 22.15
C TYR A 136 26.03 13.34 20.67
N LEU A 137 24.84 13.30 20.05
CA LEU A 137 24.67 13.70 18.66
C LEU A 137 24.95 15.19 18.42
N LYS A 138 24.63 16.07 19.38
CA LYS A 138 25.01 17.49 19.32
C LYS A 138 26.51 17.69 19.33
N SER A 139 27.25 16.86 20.06
CA SER A 139 28.71 16.96 20.15
C SER A 139 29.43 16.61 18.83
N ILE A 140 28.75 15.93 17.91
CA ILE A 140 29.29 15.58 16.59
C ILE A 140 28.95 16.71 15.63
N GLU A 141 29.90 17.61 15.43
CA GLU A 141 29.76 18.79 14.59
C GLU A 141 30.62 18.71 13.33
N PHE A 142 30.13 19.30 12.24
CA PHE A 142 30.92 19.56 11.05
C PHE A 142 30.60 20.95 10.50
N LYS A 143 31.58 21.56 9.84
CA LYS A 143 31.44 22.90 9.24
C LYS A 143 31.54 22.81 7.73
N ALA A 144 30.55 23.34 7.03
CA ALA A 144 30.53 23.44 5.58
C ALA A 144 30.02 24.82 5.16
N HIS A 145 30.75 25.49 4.24
CA HIS A 145 30.37 26.81 3.72
C HIS A 145 30.08 27.88 4.79
N GLY A 146 30.81 27.83 5.91
CA GLY A 146 30.61 28.78 7.02
C GLY A 146 29.44 28.45 7.96
N ILE A 147 28.66 27.42 7.66
CA ILE A 147 27.55 26.94 8.48
C ILE A 147 28.03 25.75 9.31
N ASN A 148 27.74 25.78 10.61
CA ASN A 148 27.94 24.63 11.50
C ASN A 148 26.69 23.76 11.46
N TYR A 149 26.89 22.47 11.30
CA TYR A 149 25.87 21.45 11.34
C TYR A 149 26.25 20.43 12.41
N ASN A 150 25.26 19.80 13.03
CA ASN A 150 25.50 18.69 13.96
C ASN A 150 24.72 17.42 13.55
N ALA A 151 25.12 16.28 14.11
CA ALA A 151 24.47 15.02 13.81
C ALA A 151 23.01 14.96 14.30
N LEU A 152 22.67 15.69 15.36
CA LEU A 152 21.28 15.77 15.86
C LEU A 152 20.36 16.50 14.86
N GLU A 153 20.82 17.56 14.23
CA GLU A 153 20.09 18.27 13.16
C GLU A 153 19.84 17.36 11.96
N GLN A 154 20.83 16.55 11.58
CA GLN A 154 20.66 15.57 10.52
C GLN A 154 19.67 14.46 10.90
N ALA A 155 19.72 13.96 12.13
CA ALA A 155 18.72 13.01 12.63
C ALA A 155 17.31 13.61 12.61
N ASN A 156 17.14 14.85 13.07
CA ASN A 156 15.86 15.56 13.02
C ASN A 156 15.37 15.79 11.58
N LYS A 157 16.29 16.05 10.64
CA LYS A 157 15.96 16.15 9.21
C LYS A 157 15.42 14.82 8.67
N ILE A 158 16.06 13.70 8.98
CA ILE A 158 15.58 12.35 8.63
C ILE A 158 14.17 12.12 9.19
N VAL A 159 13.96 12.42 10.47
CA VAL A 159 12.64 12.30 11.13
C VAL A 159 11.58 13.15 10.44
N LYS A 160 11.91 14.40 10.10
CA LYS A 160 10.98 15.31 9.40
C LYS A 160 10.60 14.74 8.03
N LEU A 161 11.58 14.31 7.23
CA LEU A 161 11.34 13.76 5.90
C LEU A 161 10.50 12.48 5.98
N GLY A 162 10.76 11.60 6.95
CA GLY A 162 9.94 10.41 7.19
C GLY A 162 8.48 10.73 7.53
N LYS A 163 8.22 11.79 8.31
CA LYS A 163 6.86 12.28 8.60
C LYS A 163 6.16 12.82 7.35
N GLU A 164 6.87 13.58 6.52
CA GLU A 164 6.32 14.10 5.26
C GLU A 164 6.02 12.96 4.26
N MET A 165 6.91 11.97 4.15
CA MET A 165 6.67 10.75 3.37
C MET A 165 5.43 10.00 3.87
N HIS A 166 5.30 9.82 5.19
CA HIS A 166 4.10 9.21 5.77
C HIS A 166 2.83 9.99 5.43
N GLY A 167 2.87 11.32 5.51
CA GLY A 167 1.76 12.19 5.12
C GLY A 167 1.35 12.03 3.65
N CYS A 168 2.33 11.93 2.74
CA CYS A 168 2.08 11.64 1.32
C CYS A 168 1.44 10.25 1.12
N LEU A 169 1.92 9.23 1.85
CA LEU A 169 1.37 7.88 1.79
C LEU A 169 -0.08 7.83 2.29
N LEU A 170 -0.41 8.51 3.38
CA LEU A 170 -1.78 8.61 3.88
C LEU A 170 -2.73 9.27 2.87
N LYS A 171 -2.26 10.32 2.18
CA LYS A 171 -3.01 10.98 1.10
C LYS A 171 -3.24 10.04 -0.09
N LEU A 172 -2.23 9.27 -0.51
CA LEU A 172 -2.39 8.28 -1.59
C LEU A 172 -3.30 7.11 -1.21
N GLU A 173 -3.28 6.68 0.04
CA GLU A 173 -4.13 5.60 0.54
C GLU A 173 -5.56 6.06 0.86
N ASN A 174 -5.89 7.35 0.69
CA ASN A 174 -7.13 7.98 1.12
C ASN A 174 -7.47 7.67 2.59
N LYS A 175 -6.44 7.55 3.44
CA LYS A 175 -6.56 7.23 4.87
C LYS A 175 -6.64 8.48 5.74
N GLU A 176 -7.26 9.55 5.26
CA GLU A 176 -7.81 10.55 6.19
C GLU A 176 -9.09 9.96 6.81
N ALA A 177 -8.94 9.38 8.00
CA ALA A 177 -9.98 9.13 8.99
C ALA A 177 -11.31 8.44 8.57
N ALA A 178 -11.39 7.77 7.42
CA ALA A 178 -12.51 6.89 7.09
C ALA A 178 -12.17 5.44 7.50
N THR A 179 -12.91 4.90 8.46
CA THR A 179 -12.71 3.61 9.14
C THR A 179 -12.74 2.35 8.25
N SER A 180 -12.86 2.48 6.93
CA SER A 180 -12.59 1.41 5.97
C SER A 180 -12.51 1.97 4.57
N SER A 181 -11.35 1.93 3.92
CA SER A 181 -11.23 2.37 2.53
C SER A 181 -12.06 1.46 1.59
N PRO A 182 -12.65 1.97 0.50
CA PRO A 182 -13.36 1.17 -0.51
C PRO A 182 -12.55 -0.02 -1.02
N GLN A 183 -11.22 0.15 -1.14
CA GLN A 183 -10.31 -0.93 -1.53
C GLN A 183 -10.22 -2.01 -0.45
N THR A 184 -10.20 -1.65 0.83
CA THR A 184 -10.22 -2.61 1.95
C THR A 184 -11.54 -3.37 2.00
N ALA A 185 -12.67 -2.70 1.81
CA ALA A 185 -13.98 -3.34 1.73
C ALA A 185 -14.06 -4.31 0.54
N ARG A 186 -13.56 -3.90 -0.63
CA ARG A 186 -13.48 -4.74 -1.84
C ARG A 186 -12.56 -5.94 -1.67
N ASN A 187 -11.38 -5.75 -1.08
CA ASN A 187 -10.45 -6.85 -0.79
C ASN A 187 -11.05 -7.85 0.21
N THR A 188 -11.77 -7.35 1.22
CA THR A 188 -12.46 -8.17 2.21
C THR A 188 -13.59 -8.97 1.55
N PHE A 189 -14.39 -8.34 0.69
CA PHE A 189 -15.40 -9.02 -0.12
C PHE A 189 -14.80 -10.18 -0.92
N PHE A 190 -13.77 -9.94 -1.72
CA PHE A 190 -13.19 -11.00 -2.56
C PHE A 190 -12.56 -12.13 -1.74
N ARG A 191 -11.97 -11.81 -0.58
CA ARG A 191 -11.42 -12.83 0.33
C ARG A 191 -12.51 -13.75 0.85
N VAL A 192 -13.61 -13.18 1.37
CA VAL A 192 -14.73 -13.95 1.93
C VAL A 192 -15.42 -14.78 0.85
N ILE A 193 -15.67 -14.20 -0.33
CA ILE A 193 -16.28 -14.91 -1.46
C ILE A 193 -15.40 -16.04 -1.97
N LYS A 194 -14.09 -15.85 -2.08
CA LYS A 194 -13.16 -16.93 -2.48
C LYS A 194 -13.19 -18.09 -1.49
N GLN A 195 -13.21 -17.78 -0.20
CA GLN A 195 -13.30 -18.79 0.85
C GLN A 195 -14.65 -19.51 0.84
N LEU A 196 -15.75 -18.79 0.60
CA LEU A 196 -17.09 -19.35 0.44
C LEU A 196 -17.15 -20.31 -0.74
N LYS A 197 -16.67 -19.89 -1.92
CA LYS A 197 -16.64 -20.72 -3.13
C LYS A 197 -15.88 -22.03 -2.86
N HIS A 198 -14.67 -21.93 -2.32
CA HIS A 198 -13.87 -23.12 -2.02
C HIS A 198 -14.55 -24.05 -1.00
N SER A 199 -15.14 -23.48 0.06
CA SER A 199 -15.83 -24.26 1.08
C SER A 199 -17.10 -24.91 0.55
N ALA A 200 -17.81 -24.25 -0.37
CA ALA A 200 -19.03 -24.76 -1.00
C ALA A 200 -18.71 -25.89 -1.99
N GLU A 201 -17.70 -25.70 -2.85
CA GLU A 201 -17.22 -26.74 -3.78
C GLU A 201 -16.80 -28.02 -3.04
N PHE A 202 -16.13 -27.87 -1.89
CA PHE A 202 -15.72 -29.01 -1.08
C PHE A 202 -16.92 -29.67 -0.36
N SER A 203 -17.73 -28.86 0.34
CA SER A 203 -18.74 -29.38 1.27
C SER A 203 -20.06 -29.78 0.60
N LEU A 204 -20.28 -29.37 -0.66
CA LEU A 204 -21.46 -29.70 -1.46
C LEU A 204 -21.09 -30.48 -2.73
N SER A 205 -19.93 -31.13 -2.75
CA SER A 205 -19.46 -31.96 -3.88
C SER A 205 -20.49 -33.01 -4.31
N ASP A 206 -21.24 -33.58 -3.34
CA ASP A 206 -22.31 -34.56 -3.58
C ASP A 206 -23.69 -33.93 -3.86
N GLN A 207 -23.82 -32.59 -3.84
CA GLN A 207 -25.08 -31.85 -3.97
C GLN A 207 -24.97 -30.71 -5.01
N PRO A 208 -24.87 -31.02 -6.31
CA PRO A 208 -24.59 -30.04 -7.36
C PRO A 208 -25.66 -28.95 -7.47
N LYS A 209 -26.93 -29.29 -7.22
CA LYS A 209 -28.03 -28.30 -7.22
C LYS A 209 -27.90 -27.26 -6.10
N ALA A 210 -27.42 -27.67 -4.93
CA ALA A 210 -27.21 -26.75 -3.82
C ALA A 210 -25.99 -25.82 -4.07
N LEU A 211 -24.96 -26.35 -4.74
CA LEU A 211 -23.82 -25.58 -5.20
C LEU A 211 -24.21 -24.53 -6.24
N GLU A 212 -25.04 -24.91 -7.22
CA GLU A 212 -25.56 -24.02 -8.26
C GLU A 212 -26.37 -22.87 -7.66
N VAL A 213 -27.29 -23.16 -6.72
CA VAL A 213 -28.06 -22.12 -6.01
C VAL A 213 -27.12 -21.13 -5.30
N LEU A 214 -26.09 -21.59 -4.61
CA LEU A 214 -25.15 -20.70 -3.90
C LEU A 214 -24.25 -19.87 -4.83
N LEU A 215 -23.86 -20.42 -5.98
CA LEU A 215 -22.88 -19.78 -6.87
C LEU A 215 -23.51 -19.02 -8.06
N SER A 216 -24.80 -19.23 -8.35
CA SER A 216 -25.54 -18.57 -9.44
C SER A 216 -25.32 -17.05 -9.47
N VAL A 217 -25.48 -16.38 -8.32
CA VAL A 217 -25.35 -14.93 -8.20
C VAL A 217 -23.89 -14.45 -8.31
N LEU A 218 -22.91 -15.32 -8.03
CA LEU A 218 -21.50 -15.00 -8.27
C LEU A 218 -21.18 -14.96 -9.75
N GLU A 219 -21.68 -15.93 -10.52
CA GLU A 219 -21.48 -16.01 -11.96
C GLU A 219 -22.17 -14.85 -12.70
N GLU A 220 -23.42 -14.55 -12.35
CA GLU A 220 -24.18 -13.41 -12.90
C GLU A 220 -23.51 -12.05 -12.61
N SER A 221 -22.95 -11.89 -11.41
CA SER A 221 -22.26 -10.65 -11.02
C SER A 221 -20.92 -10.44 -11.74
N ILE A 222 -20.30 -11.50 -12.24
CA ILE A 222 -19.07 -11.46 -13.05
C ILE A 222 -19.40 -11.19 -14.52
N THR A 223 -20.45 -11.81 -15.07
CA THR A 223 -20.87 -11.56 -16.46
C THR A 223 -21.35 -10.13 -16.67
N SER A 224 -22.13 -9.60 -15.72
CA SER A 224 -22.66 -8.21 -15.76
C SER A 224 -21.59 -7.12 -15.62
N ALA A 225 -20.37 -7.48 -15.20
CA ALA A 225 -19.24 -6.56 -15.05
C ALA A 225 -18.29 -6.57 -16.27
N THR A 226 -18.57 -7.41 -17.28
CA THR A 226 -17.82 -7.42 -18.54
C THR A 226 -18.52 -6.47 -19.51
N PRO A 227 -17.88 -5.40 -20.00
CA PRO A 227 -18.50 -4.54 -20.99
C PRO A 227 -18.76 -5.37 -22.25
N THR A 228 -20.03 -5.50 -22.62
CA THR A 228 -20.44 -6.07 -23.90
C THR A 228 -19.66 -5.33 -25.00
N PRO A 229 -18.84 -6.01 -25.83
CA PRO A 229 -18.22 -5.36 -26.97
C PRO A 229 -19.35 -4.83 -27.85
N GLN A 230 -19.42 -3.51 -28.03
CA GLN A 230 -20.31 -2.94 -29.04
C GLN A 230 -19.98 -3.60 -30.39
N PRO A 231 -20.98 -4.06 -31.16
CA PRO A 231 -20.72 -4.59 -32.49
C PRO A 231 -20.07 -3.48 -33.32
N LYS A 232 -18.86 -3.76 -33.82
CA LYS A 232 -18.19 -2.91 -34.81
C LYS A 232 -19.16 -2.71 -35.97
N GLN A 233 -19.52 -1.46 -36.21
CA GLN A 233 -20.13 -1.08 -37.49
C GLN A 233 -19.18 -1.52 -38.60
N GLU A 234 -19.74 -2.29 -39.53
CA GLU A 234 -19.08 -2.73 -40.76
C GLU A 234 -18.61 -1.50 -41.54
N GLU A 235 -17.30 -1.31 -41.63
CA GLU A 235 -16.71 -0.48 -42.68
C GLU A 235 -16.89 -1.21 -44.01
N HIS A 236 -17.68 -0.59 -44.90
CA HIS A 236 -17.81 -0.99 -46.29
C HIS A 236 -16.43 -1.13 -46.97
N PRO A 237 -16.21 -2.18 -47.78
CA PRO A 237 -14.97 -2.30 -48.55
C PRO A 237 -15.03 -1.38 -49.78
N SER A 238 -14.08 -0.45 -49.88
CA SER A 238 -13.79 0.23 -51.15
C SER A 238 -13.15 -0.76 -52.13
N PRO A 239 -13.55 -0.76 -53.42
CA PRO A 239 -13.09 -1.75 -54.38
C PRO A 239 -11.67 -1.45 -54.85
N THR A 240 -10.86 -2.49 -54.84
CA THR A 240 -9.60 -2.64 -55.55
C THR A 240 -9.77 -2.42 -57.05
N GLU A 241 -9.02 -1.49 -57.63
CA GLU A 241 -8.62 -1.55 -59.05
C GLU A 241 -7.10 -1.42 -59.15
N ASN A 242 -6.49 -2.52 -59.61
CA ASN A 242 -5.17 -2.60 -60.24
C ASN A 242 -5.44 -3.04 -61.69
N PRO A 243 -4.47 -3.07 -62.61
CA PRO A 243 -3.25 -2.28 -62.80
C PRO A 243 -3.16 -1.77 -64.27
N SER A 244 -2.14 -0.98 -64.64
CA SER A 244 -1.49 -1.01 -65.98
C SER A 244 -0.33 -0.01 -66.11
N THR A 245 0.90 -0.53 -66.17
CA THR A 245 2.04 0.03 -66.93
C THR A 245 1.71 0.08 -68.43
N PRO A 246 2.28 0.96 -69.30
CA PRO A 246 3.74 0.95 -69.57
C PRO A 246 4.45 2.26 -70.00
N SER A 247 5.76 2.28 -69.69
CA SER A 247 6.93 2.68 -70.50
C SER A 247 7.12 4.09 -71.09
N VAL A 248 8.43 4.40 -71.22
CA VAL A 248 9.12 5.34 -72.13
C VAL A 248 9.10 6.81 -71.65
N SER A 249 10.20 7.55 -71.51
CA SER A 249 11.57 7.49 -72.05
C SER A 249 12.55 8.19 -71.11
#